data_AF-A0A2R6G0C6-F1
#
_entry.id   AF-A0A2R6G0C6-F1
#
_cell.length_a   1.000
_cell.length_b   1.000
_cell.length_c   1.000
_cell.angle_alpha   90.00
_cell.angle_beta   90.00
_cell.angle_gamma   90.00
#
_symmetry.space_group_name_H-M   'P 1'
#
loop_
_entity.id
_entity.type
_entity.pdbx_description
1 polymer ?
#
loop_
_entity_poly.entity_id
_entity_poly.type
_entity_poly.pdbx_seq_one_letter_code
_entity_poly.pdbx_strand_id
1 'polypeptide(L)'
;EMEGPEGRSVASQVVTRAEAFRGDHADIAPDIVVVPNHGFDLKSGFKGNKDPFVEHGARNGMHSFDNATLAIDDDAARIDDVDLYDIAPTILDLMDIDYERGEFDGSSLV
;
A
#
# COMPACT_ATOMS: atom_id res chain seq x y z
N GLU A 1 3.08 -18.67 -17.34
CA GLU A 1 2.73 -17.44 -16.59
C GLU A 1 1.32 -17.60 -16.05
N MET A 2 0.97 -16.88 -14.98
CA MET A 2 -0.39 -16.88 -14.44
C MET A 2 -1.13 -15.67 -15.01
N GLU A 3 -2.06 -15.93 -15.91
CA GLU A 3 -2.81 -14.91 -16.63
C GLU A 3 -4.30 -14.96 -16.26
N GLY A 4 -4.93 -13.79 -16.24
CA GLY A 4 -6.38 -13.68 -16.11
C GLY A 4 -7.12 -13.96 -17.42
N PRO A 5 -8.46 -13.87 -17.42
CA PRO A 5 -9.31 -14.19 -18.58
C PRO A 5 -9.00 -13.38 -19.85
N GLU A 6 -8.40 -12.19 -19.70
CA GLU A 6 -8.03 -11.29 -20.80
C GLU A 6 -6.56 -11.41 -21.21
N GLY A 7 -5.82 -12.42 -20.73
CA GLY A 7 -4.39 -12.61 -21.01
C GLY A 7 -3.46 -11.64 -20.29
N ARG A 8 -3.99 -10.82 -19.36
CA ARG A 8 -3.16 -9.96 -18.50
C ARG A 8 -2.51 -10.78 -17.40
N SER A 9 -1.20 -10.56 -17.16
CA SER A 9 -0.50 -11.15 -16.01
C SER A 9 -1.23 -10.81 -14.71
N VAL A 10 -1.42 -11.81 -13.85
CA VAL A 10 -2.03 -11.60 -12.53
C VAL A 10 -1.09 -10.80 -11.62
N ALA A 11 0.20 -11.12 -11.61
CA ALA A 11 1.20 -10.42 -10.81
C ALA A 11 1.79 -9.24 -11.61
N SER A 12 1.84 -8.07 -10.98
CA SER A 12 2.55 -6.89 -11.50
C SER A 12 4.04 -6.95 -11.14
N GLN A 13 4.36 -7.46 -9.95
CA GLN A 13 5.72 -7.68 -9.48
C GLN A 13 5.77 -8.90 -8.54
N VAL A 14 6.92 -9.56 -8.56
CA VAL A 14 7.30 -10.59 -7.59
C VAL A 14 8.70 -10.21 -7.13
N VAL A 15 8.83 -9.92 -5.85
CA VAL A 15 10.09 -9.41 -5.28
C VAL A 15 10.49 -10.25 -4.08
N THR A 16 11.79 -10.39 -3.90
CA THR A 16 12.38 -11.05 -2.73
C THR A 16 12.36 -10.10 -1.53
N ARG A 17 12.49 -10.70 -0.34
CA ARG A 17 12.66 -9.97 0.92
C ARG A 17 13.72 -8.87 0.85
N ALA A 18 14.88 -9.18 0.27
CA ALA A 18 16.02 -8.26 0.22
C ALA A 18 15.78 -7.08 -0.73
N GLU A 19 14.92 -7.24 -1.74
CA GLU A 19 14.54 -6.17 -2.65
C GLU A 19 13.45 -5.27 -2.03
N ALA A 20 12.55 -5.85 -1.24
CA ALA A 20 11.36 -5.15 -0.73
C ALA A 20 11.55 -4.49 0.65
N PHE A 21 12.36 -5.06 1.55
CA PHE A 21 12.39 -4.65 2.95
C PHE A 21 13.80 -4.38 3.46
N ARG A 22 13.90 -3.40 4.37
CA ARG A 22 15.10 -3.01 5.10
C ARG A 22 14.72 -2.45 6.48
N GLY A 23 15.71 -2.30 7.35
CA GLY A 23 15.53 -1.71 8.68
C GLY A 23 15.29 -2.75 9.78
N ASP A 24 14.97 -2.25 10.97
CA ASP A 24 15.01 -3.03 12.22
C ASP A 24 13.99 -4.17 12.30
N HIS A 25 12.94 -4.11 11.47
CA HIS A 25 11.88 -5.11 11.39
C HIS A 25 11.96 -5.99 10.14
N ALA A 26 13.09 -5.96 9.42
CA ALA A 26 13.26 -6.81 8.26
C ALA A 26 13.26 -8.31 8.62
N ASP A 27 13.48 -8.67 9.90
CA ASP A 27 13.53 -10.04 10.43
C ASP A 27 12.20 -10.80 10.26
N ILE A 28 11.07 -10.11 10.39
CA ILE A 28 9.71 -10.67 10.21
C ILE A 28 9.18 -10.62 8.77
N ALA A 29 9.94 -10.02 7.84
CA ALA A 29 9.50 -9.87 6.46
C ALA A 29 9.37 -11.23 5.73
N PRO A 30 8.37 -11.39 4.86
CA PRO A 30 8.23 -12.60 4.05
C PRO A 30 9.38 -12.74 3.07
N ASP A 31 9.74 -13.98 2.72
CA ASP A 31 10.80 -14.25 1.75
C ASP A 31 10.46 -13.75 0.34
N ILE A 32 9.17 -13.77 -0.01
CA ILE A 32 8.64 -13.35 -1.30
C ILE A 32 7.37 -12.52 -1.09
N VAL A 33 7.28 -11.40 -1.81
CA VAL A 33 6.07 -10.58 -1.93
C VAL A 33 5.59 -10.63 -3.36
N VAL A 34 4.29 -10.85 -3.54
CA VAL A 34 3.62 -10.77 -4.84
C VAL A 34 2.65 -9.61 -4.79
N VAL A 35 2.81 -8.64 -5.69
CA VAL A 35 1.84 -7.56 -5.86
C VAL A 35 1.01 -7.88 -7.10
N PRO A 36 -0.33 -7.93 -6.99
CA PRO A 36 -1.19 -8.16 -8.14
C PRO A 36 -1.28 -6.91 -9.04
N ASN A 37 -1.68 -7.11 -10.29
CA ASN A 37 -2.19 -6.01 -11.13
C ASN A 37 -3.57 -5.54 -10.63
N HIS A 38 -3.95 -4.30 -10.95
CA HIS A 38 -5.30 -3.79 -10.65
C HIS A 38 -6.39 -4.73 -11.20
N GLY A 39 -7.36 -5.03 -10.34
CA GLY A 39 -8.47 -5.94 -10.64
C GLY A 39 -8.21 -7.40 -10.25
N PHE A 40 -7.02 -7.75 -9.78
CA PHE A 40 -6.74 -9.07 -9.21
C PHE A 40 -6.56 -9.02 -7.70
N ASP A 41 -6.98 -10.09 -7.04
CA ASP A 41 -6.87 -10.27 -5.59
C ASP A 41 -6.41 -11.70 -5.30
N LEU A 42 -5.30 -11.82 -4.56
CA LEU A 42 -4.68 -13.11 -4.30
C LEU A 42 -5.32 -13.72 -3.05
N LYS A 43 -6.13 -14.76 -3.25
CA LYS A 43 -6.77 -15.50 -2.16
C LYS A 43 -6.10 -16.84 -1.93
N SER A 44 -5.98 -17.22 -0.65
CA SER A 44 -5.57 -18.57 -0.28
C SER A 44 -6.79 -19.50 -0.22
N GLY A 45 -6.70 -20.68 -0.81
CA GLY A 45 -7.67 -21.76 -0.64
C GLY A 45 -8.28 -22.24 -1.95
N PHE A 46 -7.99 -23.49 -2.29
CA PHE A 46 -8.50 -24.14 -3.51
C PHE A 46 -9.71 -25.05 -3.25
N LYS A 47 -10.10 -25.26 -1.99
CA LYS A 47 -11.11 -26.26 -1.63
C LYS A 47 -12.51 -25.79 -1.99
N GLY A 48 -13.19 -26.57 -2.83
CA GLY A 48 -14.61 -26.40 -3.15
C GLY A 48 -14.91 -25.49 -4.34
N ASN A 49 -13.89 -24.86 -4.94
CA ASN A 49 -14.09 -23.96 -6.07
C ASN A 49 -13.88 -24.69 -7.40
N LYS A 50 -14.89 -24.65 -8.28
CA LYS A 50 -14.85 -25.30 -9.61
C LYS A 50 -14.03 -24.48 -10.60
N ASP A 51 -13.89 -23.18 -10.35
CA ASP A 51 -13.01 -22.26 -11.08
C ASP A 51 -12.16 -21.48 -10.05
N PRO A 52 -10.98 -22.01 -9.68
CA PRO A 52 -10.17 -21.44 -8.61
C PRO A 52 -9.51 -20.10 -8.98
N PHE A 53 -9.62 -19.67 -10.24
CA PHE A 53 -8.94 -18.48 -10.75
C PHE A 53 -9.90 -17.30 -10.98
N VAL A 54 -11.21 -17.54 -11.03
CA VAL A 54 -12.24 -16.52 -11.18
C VAL A 54 -13.42 -16.82 -10.26
N GLU A 55 -13.56 -16.03 -9.19
CA GLU A 55 -14.73 -16.08 -8.32
C GLU A 55 -15.63 -14.85 -8.58
N HIS A 56 -16.84 -15.10 -9.04
CA HIS A 56 -17.87 -14.06 -9.15
C HIS A 56 -18.64 -13.98 -7.83
N GLY A 57 -18.28 -13.03 -6.98
CA GLY A 57 -18.89 -12.80 -5.67
C GLY A 57 -19.70 -11.50 -5.59
N ALA A 58 -20.46 -11.34 -4.51
CA ALA A 58 -21.14 -10.07 -4.22
C ALA A 58 -20.15 -8.93 -3.93
N ARG A 59 -18.92 -9.26 -3.52
CA ARG A 59 -17.82 -8.31 -3.32
C ARG A 59 -16.99 -8.22 -4.60
N ASN A 60 -17.17 -7.11 -5.32
CA ASN A 60 -16.50 -6.83 -6.59
C ASN A 60 -15.48 -5.68 -6.51
N GLY A 61 -15.14 -5.23 -5.30
CA GLY A 61 -14.20 -4.12 -5.07
C GLY A 61 -13.02 -4.53 -4.20
N MET A 62 -11.85 -3.95 -4.46
CA MET A 62 -10.59 -4.11 -3.73
C MET A 62 -9.92 -2.76 -3.49
N HIS A 63 -9.09 -2.68 -2.45
CA HIS A 63 -8.26 -1.50 -2.20
C HIS A 63 -7.20 -1.36 -3.30
N SER A 64 -7.03 -0.15 -3.84
CA SER A 64 -5.82 0.22 -4.58
C SER A 64 -4.69 0.51 -3.60
N PHE A 65 -3.45 0.39 -4.06
CA PHE A 65 -2.27 0.78 -3.28
C PHE A 65 -2.04 2.31 -3.30
N ASP A 66 -2.73 3.03 -4.19
CA ASP A 66 -2.54 4.44 -4.46
C ASP A 66 -3.87 5.23 -4.38
N ASN A 67 -3.77 6.55 -4.60
CA ASN A 67 -4.89 7.51 -4.68
C ASN A 67 -5.65 7.76 -3.36
N ALA A 68 -4.94 7.72 -2.23
CA ALA A 68 -5.48 8.30 -0.99
C ALA A 68 -5.68 9.82 -1.16
N THR A 69 -6.79 10.35 -0.65
CA THR A 69 -7.10 11.79 -0.72
C THR A 69 -6.75 12.47 0.60
N LEU A 70 -5.95 13.53 0.54
CA LEU A 70 -5.76 14.46 1.65
C LEU A 70 -6.71 15.64 1.51
N ALA A 71 -7.39 16.00 2.60
CA ALA A 71 -8.13 17.23 2.73
C ALA A 71 -7.65 17.95 3.99
N ILE A 72 -7.18 19.19 3.83
CA ILE A 72 -6.64 20.02 4.89
C ILE A 72 -7.11 21.46 4.68
N ASP A 73 -7.40 22.17 5.77
CA ASP A 73 -7.88 23.55 5.79
C ASP A 73 -6.83 24.43 6.48
N ASP A 74 -5.66 24.54 5.85
CA ASP A 74 -4.56 25.39 6.30
C ASP A 74 -3.84 25.97 5.08
N ASP A 75 -3.71 27.30 5.04
CA ASP A 75 -3.13 28.03 3.90
C ASP A 75 -1.61 27.81 3.74
N ALA A 76 -0.93 27.37 4.81
CA ALA A 76 0.50 27.06 4.77
C ALA A 76 0.77 25.64 4.26
N ALA A 77 -0.25 24.77 4.23
CA ALA A 77 -0.08 23.37 3.88
C ALA A 77 0.36 23.17 2.42
N ARG A 78 1.48 22.48 2.23
CA ARG A 78 1.90 21.95 0.93
C ARG A 78 1.00 20.78 0.54
N ILE A 79 0.46 20.79 -0.69
CA ILE A 79 -0.48 19.78 -1.19
C ILE A 79 0.02 18.99 -2.41
N ASP A 80 1.17 19.37 -2.96
CA ASP A 80 1.86 18.67 -4.03
C ASP A 80 2.87 17.66 -3.45
N ASP A 81 2.90 16.46 -4.05
CA ASP A 81 3.81 15.37 -3.67
C ASP A 81 3.75 15.02 -2.17
N VAL A 82 2.54 14.71 -1.71
CA VAL A 82 2.24 14.38 -0.32
C VAL A 82 2.26 12.87 -0.13
N ASP A 83 2.94 12.42 0.92
CA ASP A 83 2.96 11.02 1.34
C ASP A 83 2.09 10.82 2.60
N LEU A 84 1.60 9.60 2.82
CA LEU A 84 0.91 9.23 4.05
C LEU A 84 1.79 9.40 5.30
N TYR A 85 3.11 9.25 5.16
CA TYR A 85 4.06 9.46 6.26
C TYR A 85 4.13 10.92 6.73
N ASP A 86 3.70 11.89 5.92
CA ASP A 86 3.70 13.31 6.27
C ASP A 86 2.58 13.69 7.26
N ILE A 87 1.55 12.84 7.40
CA ILE A 87 0.34 13.17 8.18
C ILE A 87 0.63 13.30 9.67
N ALA A 88 1.40 12.36 10.23
CA ALA A 88 1.74 12.39 11.66
C ALA A 88 2.55 13.64 12.06
N PRO A 89 3.69 13.98 11.43
CA PRO A 89 4.43 15.19 11.78
C PRO A 89 3.62 16.48 11.54
N THR A 90 2.77 16.52 10.50
CA THR A 90 1.87 17.66 10.26
C THR A 90 0.88 17.89 11.40
N ILE A 91 0.27 16.82 11.92
CA ILE A 91 -0.66 16.93 13.05
C ILE A 91 0.07 17.42 14.30
N LEU A 92 1.30 16.96 14.55
CA LEU A 92 2.08 17.39 15.72
C LEU A 92 2.44 18.87 15.66
N ASP A 93 2.88 19.37 14.50
CA ASP A 93 3.18 20.80 14.32
C ASP A 93 1.93 21.68 14.47
N LEU A 94 0.80 21.29 13.87
CA LEU A 94 -0.48 22.00 14.04
C LEU A 94 -0.98 22.04 15.49
N MET A 95 -0.52 21.09 16.32
CA MET A 95 -0.87 21.01 17.75
C MET A 95 0.19 21.64 18.67
N ASP A 96 1.23 22.26 18.12
CA ASP A 96 2.39 22.79 18.86
C ASP A 96 3.04 21.72 19.78
N ILE A 97 3.16 20.48 19.29
CA ILE A 97 3.80 19.37 20.02
C ILE A 97 5.22 19.17 19.49
N ASP A 98 6.22 19.32 20.36
CA ASP A 98 7.61 19.04 20.03
C ASP A 98 7.85 17.54 19.73
N TYR A 99 8.52 17.25 18.62
CA TYR A 99 8.98 15.91 18.25
C TYR A 99 10.37 15.96 17.62
N GLU A 100 11.08 14.82 17.65
CA GLU A 100 12.36 14.73 16.97
C GLU A 100 12.12 14.37 15.49
N ARG A 101 12.65 15.18 14.57
CA ARG A 101 12.46 14.97 13.13
C ARG A 101 12.89 13.57 12.64
N GLY A 102 13.85 12.94 13.32
CA GLY A 102 14.34 11.61 12.96
C GLY A 102 13.43 10.46 13.37
N GLU A 103 12.36 10.71 14.13
CA GLU A 103 11.39 9.69 14.56
C GLU A 103 10.36 9.33 13.49
N PHE A 104 10.22 10.17 12.45
CA PHE A 104 9.23 10.00 11.38
C PHE A 104 9.92 9.95 10.02
N ASP A 105 9.40 9.10 9.12
CA ASP A 105 9.88 9.01 7.74
C ASP A 105 9.41 10.20 6.87
N GLY A 106 8.26 10.79 7.23
CA GLY A 106 7.67 11.94 6.55
C GLY A 106 8.13 13.28 7.13
N SER A 107 7.60 14.34 6.55
CA SER A 107 7.82 15.72 6.98
C SER A 107 6.51 16.46 7.11
N SER A 108 6.46 17.41 8.04
CA SER A 108 5.30 18.28 8.17
C SER A 108 5.02 19.04 6.87
N LEU A 109 3.74 19.19 6.56
CA LEU A 109 3.26 19.90 5.39
C LEU A 109 3.09 21.41 5.64
N VAL A 110 3.18 21.87 6.89
CA VAL A 110 3.01 23.28 7.30
C VAL A 110 4.30 23.93 7.79
#